data_AF-A0A151JWC5-F1
#
_entry.id   AF-A0A151JWC5-F1
#
_cell.length_a   1.000
_cell.length_b   1.000
_cell.length_c   1.000
_cell.angle_alpha   90.00
_cell.angle_beta   90.00
_cell.angle_gamma   90.00
#
_symmetry.space_group_name_H-M   'P 1'
#
loop_
_entity.id
_entity.type
_entity.pdbx_description
1 polymer ?
#
loop_
_entity_poly.entity_id
_entity_poly.type
_entity_poly.pdbx_seq_one_letter_code
_entity_poly.pdbx_strand_id
1 'polypeptide(L)'
;MPVNGRTLNVTTEIYQIADSELLKTFFVSPAGNLCFHGKCSYYCDTAHAVCGSPDTLEGSFAAFLPDKAFAARKAWRHPWRRSYHKRKKAQWEHDSDYCTLVKEIPPYNEGRRLLDLMDMAVFDFLTGNMDRHHYETFRIFGNDSFTLHLDHGRGFGKPFHDEMSILAPLLQCCIIRRTTLSTLLR
;
A
#
# COMPACT_ATOMS: atom_id res chain seq x y z
N MET A 1 -4.69 -4.73 8.82
CA MET A 1 -5.76 -3.78 9.18
C MET A 1 -7.06 -4.38 8.68
N PRO A 2 -8.11 -4.53 9.50
CA PRO A 2 -9.40 -5.03 9.03
C PRO A 2 -9.97 -4.10 7.95
N VAL A 3 -10.43 -4.69 6.85
CA VAL A 3 -11.06 -3.97 5.72
C VAL A 3 -12.27 -4.78 5.28
N ASN A 4 -13.40 -4.12 5.05
CA ASN A 4 -14.60 -4.73 4.48
C ASN A 4 -15.05 -3.96 3.23
N GLY A 5 -15.68 -4.66 2.29
CA GLY A 5 -16.43 -4.02 1.20
C GLY A 5 -17.79 -3.54 1.71
N ARG A 6 -18.27 -2.40 1.19
CA ARG A 6 -19.60 -1.89 1.46
C ARG A 6 -20.11 -1.09 0.27
N THR A 7 -21.36 -1.34 -0.10
CA THR A 7 -22.12 -0.48 -1.01
C THR A 7 -22.80 0.62 -0.20
N LEU A 8 -22.68 1.86 -0.67
CA LEU A 8 -23.22 3.05 -0.02
C LEU A 8 -24.09 3.86 -0.99
N ASN A 9 -25.05 4.59 -0.45
CA ASN A 9 -25.81 5.58 -1.20
C ASN A 9 -25.06 6.93 -1.16
N VAL A 10 -24.52 7.35 -2.31
CA VAL A 10 -23.68 8.54 -2.44
C VAL A 10 -24.43 9.81 -2.06
N THR A 11 -25.73 9.88 -2.34
CA THR A 11 -26.57 11.04 -2.02
C THR A 11 -26.68 11.27 -0.51
N THR A 12 -27.05 10.23 0.23
CA THR A 12 -27.37 10.34 1.66
C THR A 12 -26.15 10.16 2.56
N GLU A 13 -25.19 9.33 2.15
CA GLU A 13 -24.04 8.96 3.00
C GLU A 13 -22.74 9.69 2.66
N ILE A 14 -22.71 10.46 1.57
CA ILE A 14 -21.55 11.31 1.23
C ILE A 14 -22.03 12.74 0.97
N TYR A 15 -22.83 12.96 -0.07
CA TYR A 15 -23.17 14.31 -0.54
C TYR A 15 -23.83 15.15 0.56
N GLN A 16 -24.88 14.66 1.22
CA GLN A 16 -25.61 15.42 2.23
C GLN A 16 -24.81 15.74 3.50
N ILE A 17 -23.74 14.99 3.79
CA ILE A 17 -22.92 15.15 5.00
C ILE A 17 -21.49 15.64 4.72
N ALA A 18 -21.16 15.86 3.44
CA ALA A 18 -19.84 16.28 3.01
C ALA A 18 -19.50 17.70 3.47
N ASP A 19 -18.21 17.94 3.69
CA ASP A 19 -17.71 19.28 3.95
C ASP A 19 -17.77 20.17 2.69
N SER A 20 -17.55 21.47 2.89
CA SER A 20 -17.64 22.45 1.81
C SER A 20 -16.60 22.29 0.69
N GLU A 21 -15.46 21.62 0.96
CA GLU A 21 -14.45 21.38 -0.07
C GLU A 21 -14.86 20.20 -0.96
N LEU A 22 -15.32 19.10 -0.36
CA LEU A 22 -15.78 17.93 -1.10
C LEU A 22 -17.08 18.21 -1.86
N LEU A 23 -18.03 18.93 -1.27
CA LEU A 23 -19.31 19.31 -1.88
C LEU A 23 -19.15 20.01 -3.24
N LYS A 24 -18.13 20.88 -3.38
CA LYS A 24 -17.87 21.62 -4.62
C LYS A 24 -17.43 20.74 -5.79
N THR A 25 -17.06 19.49 -5.52
CA THR A 25 -16.56 18.55 -6.53
C THR A 25 -17.65 17.65 -7.11
N PHE A 26 -18.88 17.76 -6.59
CA PHE A 26 -20.03 16.98 -7.06
C PHE A 26 -20.64 17.57 -8.32
N PHE A 27 -21.08 16.68 -9.21
CA PHE A 27 -21.83 17.04 -10.41
C PHE A 27 -22.66 15.85 -10.90
N VAL A 28 -23.60 16.12 -11.81
CA VAL A 28 -24.37 15.09 -12.51
C VAL A 28 -23.76 14.89 -13.89
N SER A 29 -23.36 13.67 -14.20
CA SER A 29 -22.82 13.32 -15.52
C SER A 29 -23.89 13.42 -16.63
N PRO A 30 -23.50 13.49 -17.92
CA PRO A 30 -24.46 13.47 -19.03
C PRO A 30 -25.38 12.24 -19.06
N ALA A 31 -24.98 11.15 -18.40
CA ALA A 31 -25.78 9.93 -18.26
C ALA A 31 -26.78 9.98 -17.07
N GLY A 32 -26.85 11.09 -16.34
CA GLY A 32 -27.74 11.25 -15.17
C GLY A 32 -27.20 10.66 -13.86
N ASN A 33 -25.96 10.18 -13.83
CA ASN A 33 -25.35 9.63 -12.61
C ASN A 33 -24.75 10.73 -11.73
N LEU A 34 -24.86 10.57 -10.41
CA LEU A 34 -24.20 11.43 -9.43
C LEU A 34 -22.71 11.07 -9.32
N CYS A 35 -21.85 12.06 -9.52
CA CYS A 35 -20.40 11.90 -9.55
C CYS A 35 -19.71 12.91 -8.64
N PHE A 36 -18.51 12.56 -8.18
CA PHE A 36 -17.59 13.47 -7.49
C PHE A 36 -16.13 13.06 -7.73
N HIS A 37 -15.21 14.02 -7.69
CA HIS A 37 -13.78 13.75 -7.88
C HIS A 37 -12.92 14.05 -6.66
N GLY A 38 -13.45 14.76 -5.65
CA GLY A 38 -12.67 15.15 -4.46
C GLY A 38 -11.46 16.02 -4.79
N LYS A 39 -10.51 16.13 -3.85
CA LYS A 39 -9.33 16.98 -3.98
C LYS A 39 -8.08 16.21 -3.61
N CYS A 40 -7.31 15.82 -4.62
CA CYS A 40 -6.03 15.11 -4.45
C CYS A 40 -5.08 15.41 -5.62
N SER A 41 -3.84 14.96 -5.52
CA SER A 41 -2.81 15.23 -6.53
C SER A 41 -2.86 14.33 -7.77
N TYR A 42 -3.56 13.19 -7.71
CA TYR A 42 -3.51 12.17 -8.74
C TYR A 42 -4.92 11.74 -9.14
N TYR A 43 -5.32 12.10 -10.36
CA TYR A 43 -6.63 11.74 -10.94
C TYR A 43 -7.86 12.23 -10.14
N CYS A 44 -7.74 13.33 -9.40
CA CYS A 44 -8.90 14.01 -8.80
C CYS A 44 -9.36 15.19 -9.68
N ASP A 45 -9.85 14.87 -10.87
CA ASP A 45 -10.40 15.81 -11.84
C ASP A 45 -11.71 15.27 -12.46
N THR A 46 -12.42 16.10 -13.23
CA THR A 46 -13.70 15.73 -13.83
C THR A 46 -13.61 14.53 -14.77
N ALA A 47 -12.47 14.32 -15.45
CA ALA A 47 -12.29 13.23 -16.39
C ALA A 47 -12.12 11.86 -15.70
N HIS A 48 -11.71 11.86 -14.43
CA HIS A 48 -11.49 10.66 -13.63
C HIS A 48 -12.41 10.59 -12.40
N ALA A 49 -13.53 11.32 -12.43
CA ALA A 49 -14.49 11.35 -11.34
C ALA A 49 -15.08 9.96 -11.05
N VAL A 50 -15.40 9.71 -9.79
CA VAL A 50 -16.08 8.49 -9.36
C VAL A 50 -17.59 8.75 -9.44
N CYS A 51 -18.31 7.87 -10.13
CA CYS A 51 -19.74 8.00 -10.38
C CYS A 51 -20.49 6.79 -9.83
N GLY A 52 -21.69 7.03 -9.29
CA GLY A 52 -22.64 5.97 -8.96
C GLY A 52 -23.40 5.45 -10.19
N SER A 53 -24.34 4.53 -9.94
CA SER A 53 -25.30 4.07 -10.97
C SER A 53 -26.71 3.86 -10.38
N PRO A 54 -27.56 4.91 -10.32
CA PRO A 54 -27.22 6.33 -10.54
C PRO A 54 -26.48 6.97 -9.36
N ASP A 55 -26.72 6.50 -8.13
CA ASP A 55 -26.16 7.08 -6.89
C ASP A 55 -25.68 6.02 -5.88
N THR A 56 -25.60 4.75 -6.26
CA THR A 56 -24.96 3.71 -5.44
C THR A 56 -23.50 3.51 -5.84
N LEU A 57 -22.61 3.38 -4.86
CA LEU A 57 -21.18 3.16 -5.08
C LEU A 57 -20.65 2.07 -4.13
N GLU A 58 -19.88 1.12 -4.66
CA GLU A 58 -19.12 0.18 -3.83
C GLU A 58 -17.77 0.78 -3.45
N GLY A 59 -17.37 0.59 -2.19
CA GLY A 59 -16.08 1.05 -1.69
C GLY A 59 -15.48 0.12 -0.64
N SER A 60 -14.18 0.27 -0.42
CA SER A 60 -13.46 -0.42 0.65
C SER A 60 -13.41 0.44 1.92
N PHE A 61 -13.76 -0.15 3.06
CA PHE A 61 -13.80 0.52 4.36
C PHE A 61 -12.76 -0.11 5.29
N ALA A 62 -11.63 0.58 5.42
CA ALA A 62 -10.55 0.19 6.32
C ALA A 62 -10.77 0.77 7.72
N ALA A 63 -10.63 -0.05 8.74
CA ALA A 63 -10.68 0.42 10.13
C ALA A 63 -9.53 1.40 10.39
N PHE A 64 -9.84 2.55 11.02
CA PHE A 64 -8.80 3.49 11.41
C PHE A 64 -7.79 2.84 12.36
N LEU A 65 -6.52 3.10 12.13
CA LEU A 65 -5.49 2.85 13.13
C LEU A 65 -5.72 3.77 14.34
N PRO A 66 -5.28 3.37 15.55
CA PRO A 66 -5.41 4.22 16.72
C PRO A 66 -4.77 5.59 16.51
N ASP A 67 -5.30 6.59 17.21
CA ASP A 67 -4.80 7.95 17.10
C ASP A 67 -3.29 8.03 17.40
N LYS A 68 -2.59 8.88 16.65
CA LYS A 68 -1.13 9.05 16.75
C LYS A 68 -0.69 9.52 18.14
N ALA A 69 -1.55 10.19 18.89
CA ALA A 69 -1.29 10.60 20.27
C ALA A 69 -1.13 9.39 21.21
N PHE A 70 -1.87 8.30 20.97
CA PHE A 70 -1.79 7.07 21.77
C PHE A 70 -0.81 6.05 21.18
N ALA A 71 -0.81 5.89 19.85
CA ALA A 71 0.01 4.91 19.14
C ALA A 71 0.79 5.56 18.00
N ALA A 72 1.82 6.32 18.35
CA ALA A 72 2.67 6.98 17.38
C ALA A 72 3.32 5.96 16.43
N ARG A 73 3.26 6.24 15.13
CA ARG A 73 3.84 5.41 14.07
C ARG A 73 5.15 6.01 13.56
N LYS A 74 6.05 5.15 13.08
CA LYS A 74 7.27 5.54 12.38
C LYS A 74 7.19 5.01 10.96
N ALA A 75 7.24 5.92 9.99
CA ALA A 75 7.41 5.59 8.59
C ALA A 75 8.90 5.35 8.30
N TRP A 76 9.18 4.29 7.58
CA TRP A 76 10.51 3.87 7.18
C TRP A 76 10.57 3.80 5.66
N ARG A 77 11.66 4.31 5.08
CA ARG A 77 11.93 4.15 3.66
C ARG A 77 12.33 2.71 3.39
N HIS A 78 11.67 2.07 2.43
CA HIS A 78 11.97 0.69 2.07
C HIS A 78 13.34 0.60 1.35
N PRO A 79 14.24 -0.35 1.69
CA PRO A 79 15.55 -0.47 1.03
C PRO A 79 15.41 -0.77 -0.47
N TRP A 80 14.48 -1.66 -0.83
CA TRP A 80 14.11 -1.95 -2.22
C TRP A 80 13.10 -0.97 -2.82
N ARG A 81 13.04 0.27 -2.32
CA ARG A 81 12.18 1.30 -2.91
C ARG A 81 12.57 1.51 -4.38
N ARG A 82 11.59 1.51 -5.28
CA ARG A 82 11.78 1.85 -6.70
C ARG A 82 12.26 3.28 -6.89
N SER A 83 12.78 3.60 -8.07
CA SER A 83 13.27 4.96 -8.38
C SER A 83 12.14 6.00 -8.49
N TYR A 84 10.91 5.55 -8.82
CA TYR A 84 9.79 6.42 -9.21
C TYR A 84 10.15 7.36 -10.36
N HIS A 85 11.03 6.91 -11.25
CA HIS A 85 11.54 7.70 -12.35
C HIS A 85 11.65 6.85 -13.61
N LYS A 86 11.04 7.32 -14.71
CA LYS A 86 10.86 6.54 -15.95
C LYS A 86 12.16 5.98 -16.57
N ARG A 87 13.29 6.65 -16.34
CA ARG A 87 14.60 6.29 -16.96
C ARG A 87 15.69 5.90 -15.95
N LYS A 88 15.47 6.14 -14.66
CA LYS A 88 16.51 5.89 -13.65
C LYS A 88 16.15 4.59 -12.95
N LYS A 89 17.11 3.69 -12.85
CA LYS A 89 16.98 2.48 -12.06
C LYS A 89 17.40 2.75 -10.61
N ALA A 90 16.89 1.97 -9.68
CA ALA A 90 17.29 1.95 -8.29
C ALA A 90 18.56 1.10 -8.11
N GLN A 91 19.29 1.30 -7.02
CA GLN A 91 20.57 0.60 -6.78
C GLN A 91 20.39 -0.93 -6.74
N TRP A 92 19.34 -1.42 -6.09
CA TRP A 92 19.03 -2.84 -6.00
C TRP A 92 18.70 -3.49 -7.36
N GLU A 93 18.37 -2.71 -8.39
CA GLU A 93 18.13 -3.21 -9.76
C GLU A 93 19.43 -3.43 -10.55
N HIS A 94 20.56 -2.91 -10.07
CA HIS A 94 21.87 -3.05 -10.70
C HIS A 94 22.79 -4.02 -9.97
N ASP A 95 22.63 -4.10 -8.65
CA ASP A 95 23.53 -4.82 -7.76
C ASP A 95 22.84 -6.09 -7.23
N SER A 96 23.32 -7.26 -7.66
CA SER A 96 22.81 -8.55 -7.18
C SER A 96 23.14 -8.81 -5.71
N ASP A 97 24.21 -8.19 -5.19
CA ASP A 97 24.68 -8.34 -3.81
C ASP A 97 24.16 -7.22 -2.90
N TYR A 98 23.20 -6.42 -3.37
CA TYR A 98 22.64 -5.27 -2.65
C TYR A 98 22.19 -5.61 -1.22
N CYS A 99 21.68 -6.82 -0.98
CA CYS A 99 21.26 -7.21 0.37
C CYS A 99 22.42 -7.32 1.36
N THR A 100 23.66 -7.59 0.92
CA THR A 100 24.84 -7.59 1.80
C THR A 100 25.03 -6.22 2.44
N LEU A 101 24.88 -5.15 1.66
CA LEU A 101 24.87 -3.79 2.19
C LEU A 101 23.68 -3.54 3.14
N VAL A 102 22.48 -3.99 2.77
CA VAL A 102 21.29 -3.81 3.62
C VAL A 102 21.47 -4.48 5.00
N LYS A 103 22.08 -5.67 5.04
CA LYS A 103 22.36 -6.43 6.27
C LYS A 103 23.33 -5.72 7.22
N GLU A 104 24.07 -4.72 6.77
CA GLU A 104 24.97 -3.92 7.63
C GLU A 104 24.30 -2.67 8.20
N ILE A 105 23.15 -2.26 7.66
CA ILE A 105 22.51 -0.99 7.98
C ILE A 105 21.45 -1.18 9.07
N PRO A 106 21.49 -0.42 10.18
CA PRO A 106 20.38 -0.38 11.13
C PRO A 106 19.07 0.13 10.50
N PRO A 107 17.91 -0.48 10.79
CA PRO A 107 17.66 -1.54 11.77
C PRO A 107 17.61 -2.96 11.17
N TYR A 108 18.20 -3.18 9.99
CA TYR A 108 18.14 -4.47 9.27
C TYR A 108 19.24 -5.44 9.66
N ASN A 109 20.30 -4.94 10.29
CA ASN A 109 21.44 -5.71 10.77
C ASN A 109 21.14 -6.54 12.04
N GLU A 110 20.01 -6.31 12.69
CA GLU A 110 19.63 -6.99 13.92
C GLU A 110 18.13 -7.30 13.99
N GLY A 111 17.78 -8.24 14.87
CA GLY A 111 16.40 -8.55 15.20
C GLY A 111 15.58 -9.08 14.01
N ARG A 112 14.30 -8.69 13.99
CA ARG A 112 13.29 -9.27 13.08
C ARG A 112 13.08 -8.49 11.78
N ARG A 113 13.59 -7.27 11.66
CA ARG A 113 13.14 -6.32 10.64
C ARG A 113 13.38 -6.82 9.22
N LEU A 114 14.56 -7.38 8.94
CA LEU A 114 14.86 -7.87 7.61
C LEU A 114 13.94 -9.03 7.23
N LEU A 115 13.65 -9.96 8.16
CA LEU A 115 12.71 -11.05 7.96
C LEU A 115 11.26 -10.54 7.77
N ASP A 116 10.85 -9.49 8.47
CA ASP A 116 9.53 -8.86 8.24
C ASP A 116 9.43 -8.29 6.81
N LEU A 117 10.53 -7.74 6.26
CA LEU A 117 10.56 -7.30 4.86
C LEU A 117 10.52 -8.47 3.86
N MET A 118 11.07 -9.64 4.22
CA MET A 118 10.94 -10.84 3.38
C MET A 118 9.49 -11.31 3.33
N ASP A 119 8.82 -11.39 4.48
CA ASP A 119 7.40 -11.76 4.56
C ASP A 119 6.52 -10.77 3.79
N MET A 120 6.84 -9.47 3.88
CA MET A 120 6.17 -8.41 3.11
C MET A 120 6.38 -8.57 1.61
N ALA A 121 7.60 -8.87 1.16
CA ALA A 121 7.91 -9.08 -0.25
C ALA A 121 7.18 -10.30 -0.83
N VAL A 122 7.04 -11.39 -0.08
CA VAL A 122 6.19 -12.53 -0.46
C VAL A 122 4.74 -12.08 -0.65
N PHE A 123 4.19 -11.33 0.30
CA PHE A 123 2.81 -10.87 0.22
C PHE A 123 2.58 -9.90 -0.95
N ASP A 124 3.47 -8.92 -1.13
CA ASP A 124 3.40 -7.98 -2.23
C ASP A 124 3.57 -8.69 -3.59
N PHE A 125 4.39 -9.75 -3.68
CA PHE A 125 4.53 -10.55 -4.91
C PHE A 125 3.24 -11.29 -5.25
N LEU A 126 2.64 -11.99 -4.28
CA LEU A 126 1.38 -12.73 -4.48
C LEU A 126 0.22 -11.83 -4.92
N THR A 127 0.25 -10.55 -4.52
CA THR A 127 -0.75 -9.56 -4.92
C THR A 127 -0.31 -8.74 -6.14
N GLY A 128 0.92 -8.87 -6.64
CA GLY A 128 1.47 -8.03 -7.69
C GLY A 128 1.61 -6.55 -7.30
N ASN A 129 1.64 -6.22 -6.00
CA ASN A 129 1.77 -4.85 -5.51
C ASN A 129 3.23 -4.37 -5.60
N MET A 130 3.54 -3.62 -6.64
CA MET A 130 4.88 -3.09 -6.86
C MET A 130 5.17 -1.74 -6.17
N ASP A 131 4.22 -1.19 -5.40
CA ASP A 131 4.28 0.18 -4.86
C ASP A 131 4.76 0.28 -3.41
N ARG A 132 5.44 -0.75 -2.91
CA ARG A 132 5.99 -0.77 -1.55
C ARG A 132 7.23 0.13 -1.40
N HIS A 133 7.03 1.45 -1.35
CA HIS A 133 8.12 2.41 -1.14
C HIS A 133 8.44 2.71 0.32
N HIS A 134 7.49 2.48 1.21
CA HIS A 134 7.57 2.73 2.63
C HIS A 134 6.87 1.61 3.37
N TYR A 135 7.25 1.46 4.64
CA TYR A 135 6.52 0.64 5.60
C TYR A 135 6.44 1.39 6.92
N GLU A 136 5.48 1.02 7.76
CA GLU A 136 5.29 1.65 9.06
C GLU A 136 5.48 0.66 10.21
N THR A 137 5.91 1.16 11.37
CA THR A 137 5.92 0.42 12.63
C THR A 137 5.34 1.26 13.76
N PHE A 138 4.93 0.63 14.85
CA PHE A 138 4.54 1.35 16.06
C PHE A 138 5.79 1.73 16.86
N ARG A 139 5.93 3.02 17.21
CA ARG A 139 7.10 3.54 17.93
C ARG A 139 7.23 2.98 19.34
N ILE A 140 6.10 2.70 19.99
CA ILE A 140 6.03 2.20 21.37
C ILE A 140 6.78 0.87 21.58
N PHE A 141 7.02 0.10 20.51
CA PHE A 141 7.75 -1.18 20.57
C PHE A 141 9.18 -1.10 20.02
N GLY A 142 9.67 0.10 19.68
CA GLY A 142 11.02 0.29 19.17
C GLY A 142 11.29 -0.44 17.84
N ASN A 143 12.49 -1.02 17.71
CA ASN A 143 12.89 -1.76 16.52
C ASN A 143 12.27 -3.17 16.45
N ASP A 144 11.97 -3.78 17.60
CA ASP A 144 11.33 -5.08 17.75
C ASP A 144 9.80 -5.01 17.57
N SER A 145 9.37 -4.21 16.59
CA SER A 145 7.98 -4.12 16.12
C SER A 145 7.83 -4.84 14.79
N PHE A 146 6.64 -5.38 14.56
CA PHE A 146 6.22 -5.82 13.23
C PHE A 146 5.96 -4.64 12.29
N THR A 147 6.02 -4.91 10.99
CA THR A 147 5.67 -3.97 9.93
C THR A 147 4.17 -3.94 9.66
N LEU A 148 3.60 -2.75 9.58
CA LEU A 148 2.20 -2.57 9.18
C LEU A 148 2.08 -2.75 7.66
N HIS A 149 1.30 -3.75 7.25
CA HIS A 149 0.95 -3.98 5.85
C HIS A 149 -0.22 -3.05 5.50
N LEU A 150 0.08 -1.91 4.88
CA LEU A 150 -0.86 -0.85 4.48
C LEU A 150 -0.80 -0.60 2.97
N ASP A 151 -1.69 0.22 2.42
CA ASP A 151 -1.64 0.71 1.04
C ASP A 151 -1.60 -0.38 -0.05
N HIS A 152 -2.52 -1.35 0.01
CA HIS A 152 -2.62 -2.44 -0.98
C HIS A 152 -3.49 -2.13 -2.20
N GLY A 153 -3.93 -0.87 -2.38
CA GLY A 153 -4.83 -0.48 -3.48
C GLY A 153 -4.22 -0.61 -4.88
N ARG A 154 -2.92 -0.90 -4.99
CA ARG A 154 -2.21 -1.16 -6.26
C ARG A 154 -1.85 -2.63 -6.49
N GLY A 155 -2.38 -3.53 -5.66
CA GLY A 155 -2.36 -4.96 -5.94
C GLY A 155 -3.41 -5.36 -6.99
N PHE A 156 -3.34 -6.61 -7.44
CA PHE A 156 -4.28 -7.29 -8.33
C PHE A 156 -4.52 -6.61 -9.69
N GLY A 157 -3.61 -5.74 -10.13
CA GLY A 157 -3.76 -4.99 -11.38
C GLY A 157 -3.51 -5.79 -12.66
N LYS A 158 -2.81 -6.94 -12.58
CA LYS A 158 -2.47 -7.77 -13.76
C LYS A 158 -2.58 -9.27 -13.43
N PRO A 159 -3.64 -9.97 -13.88
CA PRO A 159 -3.87 -11.38 -13.52
C PRO A 159 -3.00 -12.39 -14.28
N PHE A 160 -2.35 -11.98 -15.37
CA PHE A 160 -1.55 -12.86 -16.24
C PHE A 160 -0.08 -12.43 -16.35
N HIS A 161 0.41 -11.67 -15.36
CA HIS A 161 1.77 -11.17 -15.34
C HIS A 161 2.33 -11.23 -13.92
N ASP A 162 3.40 -11.99 -13.74
CA ASP A 162 4.13 -12.06 -12.49
C ASP A 162 5.27 -11.04 -12.50
N GLU A 163 5.19 -10.05 -11.60
CA GLU A 163 6.21 -9.02 -11.48
C GLU A 163 7.36 -9.50 -10.59
N MET A 164 8.28 -10.26 -11.20
CA MET A 164 9.41 -10.90 -10.50
C MET A 164 10.31 -9.92 -9.73
N SER A 165 10.37 -8.65 -10.13
CA SER A 165 11.17 -7.64 -9.43
C SER A 165 10.70 -7.38 -7.99
N ILE A 166 9.46 -7.75 -7.64
CA ILE A 166 8.96 -7.67 -6.25
C ILE A 166 9.69 -8.67 -5.33
N LEU A 167 10.14 -9.81 -5.86
CA LEU A 167 10.89 -10.82 -5.10
C LEU A 167 12.39 -10.51 -4.95
N ALA A 168 12.87 -9.38 -5.48
CA ALA A 168 14.27 -8.97 -5.33
C ALA A 168 14.81 -9.04 -3.88
N PRO A 169 14.06 -8.62 -2.83
CA PRO A 169 14.52 -8.80 -1.45
C PRO A 169 14.79 -10.27 -1.09
N LEU A 170 13.90 -11.20 -1.44
CA LEU A 170 14.07 -12.63 -1.17
C LEU A 170 15.26 -13.22 -1.94
N LEU A 171 15.34 -12.91 -3.23
CA LEU A 171 16.35 -13.45 -4.13
C LEU A 171 17.76 -12.95 -3.79
N GLN A 172 17.89 -11.71 -3.32
CA GLN A 172 19.18 -11.13 -2.94
C GLN A 172 19.58 -11.49 -1.51
N CYS A 173 18.62 -11.56 -0.57
CA CYS A 173 18.94 -11.82 0.83
C CYS A 173 19.07 -13.30 1.17
N CYS A 174 18.38 -14.17 0.41
CA CYS A 174 18.34 -15.63 0.58
C CYS A 174 17.98 -16.06 2.01
N ILE A 175 17.08 -15.33 2.66
CA ILE A 175 16.55 -15.68 3.98
C ILE A 175 15.03 -15.59 3.97
N ILE A 176 14.38 -16.47 4.73
CA ILE A 176 12.94 -16.46 4.93
C ILE A 176 12.62 -16.95 6.34
N ARG A 177 11.58 -16.41 6.95
CA ARG A 177 11.12 -16.88 8.26
C ARG A 177 10.60 -18.30 8.14
N ARG A 178 11.04 -19.19 9.04
CA ARG A 178 10.65 -20.62 9.04
C ARG A 178 9.13 -20.80 8.99
N THR A 179 8.38 -20.02 9.77
CA THR A 179 6.90 -20.11 9.80
C THR A 179 6.29 -19.71 8.45
N THR A 180 6.83 -18.69 7.78
CA THR A 180 6.38 -18.28 6.45
C THR A 180 6.63 -19.38 5.44
N LEU A 181 7.85 -19.93 5.40
CA LEU A 181 8.18 -21.05 4.53
C LEU A 181 7.28 -22.28 4.79
N SER A 182 7.08 -22.65 6.06
CA SER A 182 6.21 -23.77 6.42
C SER A 182 4.75 -23.54 6.00
N THR A 183 4.26 -22.30 5.98
CA THR A 183 2.92 -21.98 5.48
C THR A 183 2.85 -22.06 3.97
N LEU A 184 3.88 -21.59 3.25
CA LEU A 184 3.93 -21.61 1.78
C LEU A 184 4.08 -23.01 1.19
N LEU A 185 4.65 -23.95 1.94
CA LEU A 185 4.84 -25.35 1.52
C LEU A 185 3.66 -26.29 1.85
N ARG A 186 2.60 -25.77 2.48
CA ARG A 186 1.38 -26.53 2.76
C ARG A 186 0.44 -26.46 1.57
#